data_AF-J0LCS6-F1
#
_entry.id   AF-J0LCS6-F1
#
_cell.length_a   1.000
_cell.length_b   1.000
_cell.length_c   1.000
_cell.angle_alpha   90.00
_cell.angle_beta   90.00
_cell.angle_gamma   90.00
#
_symmetry.space_group_name_H-M   'P 1'
#
loop_
_entity.id
_entity.type
_entity.pdbx_description
1 polymer ?
#
loop_
_entity_poly.entity_id
_entity_poly.type
_entity_poly.pdbx_seq_one_letter_code
_entity_poly.pdbx_strand_id
1 'polypeptide(L)' 'MLIELSAALSLRPSSCSAPREPTGDFDDVLFGTKVDLQDLHPGVRDVYQDTFRQLDDLDLMLASVMLASVKL' A
#
# COMPACT_ATOMS: atom_id res chain seq x y z
N MET A 1 10.43 3.31 -34.31
CA MET A 1 9.86 3.04 -32.97
C MET A 1 10.75 3.70 -31.91
N LEU A 2 10.56 5.00 -31.65
CA LEU A 2 11.17 5.68 -30.49
C LEU A 2 10.39 5.41 -29.20
N ILE A 3 9.10 5.06 -29.33
CA ILE A 3 8.17 4.79 -28.24
C ILE A 3 8.53 3.49 -27.49
N GLU A 4 8.84 2.41 -28.21
CA GLU A 4 9.23 1.13 -27.59
C GLU A 4 10.56 1.22 -26.82
N LEU A 5 11.53 1.99 -27.35
CA LEU A 5 12.84 2.18 -26.72
C LEU A 5 12.76 3.01 -25.43
N SER A 6 11.82 3.97 -25.38
CA SER A 6 11.60 4.80 -24.20
C SER A 6 10.84 4.05 -23.10
N ALA A 7 9.89 3.18 -23.46
CA ALA A 7 9.25 2.26 -22.51
C ALA A 7 10.26 1.28 -21.88
N ALA A 8 11.19 0.74 -22.68
CA ALA A 8 12.25 -0.15 -22.20
C ALA A 8 13.25 0.53 -21.23
N LEU A 9 13.53 1.82 -21.41
CA LEU A 9 14.37 2.60 -20.50
C LEU A 9 13.65 3.01 -19.21
N SER A 10 12.32 3.18 -19.27
CA SER A 10 11.48 3.48 -18.10
C SER A 10 11.21 2.26 -17.20
N LEU A 11 11.56 1.05 -17.66
CA LEU A 11 11.56 -0.21 -16.90
C LEU A 11 12.84 -0.42 -16.06
N ARG A 12 13.77 0.55 -16.03
CA ARG A 12 14.84 0.51 -15.03
C ARG A 12 14.21 0.68 -13.65
N PRO A 13 14.37 -0.30 -12.75
CA PRO A 13 13.62 -0.36 -11.52
C PRO A 13 13.91 0.88 -10.70
N SER A 14 12.85 1.59 -10.32
CA SER A 14 12.79 2.41 -9.12
C SER A 14 13.50 1.63 -8.02
N SER A 15 14.63 2.14 -7.53
CA SER A 15 15.38 1.64 -6.37
C SER A 15 15.22 0.15 -6.09
N CYS A 16 16.23 -0.66 -6.42
CA CYS A 16 16.44 -1.91 -5.71
C CYS A 16 16.49 -1.56 -4.20
N SER A 17 15.35 -1.65 -3.52
CA SER A 17 15.30 -1.54 -2.07
C SER A 17 16.10 -2.74 -1.61
N ALA A 18 17.27 -2.49 -1.02
CA ALA A 18 18.02 -3.53 -0.33
C ALA A 18 17.02 -4.36 0.49
N PRO A 19 17.17 -5.69 0.57
CA PRO A 19 16.30 -6.53 1.38
C PRO A 19 16.19 -5.89 2.76
N ARG A 20 15.01 -5.32 3.07
CA ARG A 20 14.79 -4.62 4.33
C ARG A 20 14.84 -5.70 5.39
N GLU A 21 15.75 -5.57 6.35
CA GLU A 21 15.85 -6.57 7.41
C GLU A 21 14.47 -6.75 8.04
N PRO A 22 14.04 -8.00 8.28
CA PRO A 22 12.73 -8.28 8.85
C PRO A 22 12.65 -7.52 10.17
N THR A 23 11.74 -6.55 10.19
CA THR A 23 11.52 -5.74 11.37
C THR A 23 10.86 -6.67 12.38
N GLY A 24 11.27 -6.66 13.65
CA GLY A 24 10.68 -7.52 14.69
C GLY A 24 9.20 -7.23 15.00
N ASP A 25 8.56 -6.41 14.16
CA ASP A 25 7.14 -6.09 14.20
C ASP A 25 6.37 -7.13 13.40
N PHE A 26 5.46 -7.81 14.10
CA PHE A 26 4.62 -8.85 13.53
C PHE A 26 3.67 -8.30 12.48
N ASP A 27 3.21 -7.06 12.64
CA ASP A 27 2.31 -6.41 11.67
C ASP A 27 3.02 -6.19 10.33
N ASP A 28 4.27 -5.75 10.36
CA ASP A 28 5.07 -5.55 9.14
C ASP A 28 5.33 -6.88 8.40
N VAL A 29 5.44 -8.00 9.13
CA VAL A 29 5.62 -9.33 8.52
C VAL A 29 4.34 -9.84 7.87
N LEU A 30 3.18 -9.59 8.49
CA LEU A 30 1.89 -10.06 7.98
C LEU A 30 1.34 -9.20 6.84
N PHE A 31 1.48 -7.88 6.97
CA PHE A 31 0.82 -6.92 6.09
C PHE A 31 1.79 -6.15 5.20
N GLY A 32 3.10 -6.28 5.45
CA GLY A 32 4.13 -5.50 4.78
C GLY A 32 4.31 -4.13 5.43
N THR A 33 5.27 -3.37 4.91
CA THR A 33 5.59 -2.04 5.45
C THR A 33 4.41 -1.08 5.30
N LYS A 34 4.06 -0.38 6.37
CA LYS A 34 3.11 0.73 6.31
C LYS A 34 3.58 1.80 5.33
N VAL A 35 2.67 2.21 4.46
CA VAL A 35 2.91 3.27 3.46
C VAL A 35 2.09 4.49 3.85
N ASP A 36 2.73 5.65 3.94
CA ASP A 36 2.01 6.91 4.07
C ASP A 36 1.45 7.30 2.68
N LEU A 37 0.14 7.51 2.61
CA LEU A 37 -0.51 7.97 1.39
C LEU A 37 0.01 9.34 0.95
N GLN A 38 0.55 10.15 1.87
CA GLN A 38 1.14 11.46 1.59
C GLN A 38 2.49 11.37 0.85
N ASP A 39 3.18 10.24 0.96
CA ASP A 39 4.41 9.95 0.23
C ASP A 39 4.14 9.35 -1.15
N LEU A 40 2.89 8.95 -1.42
CA LEU A 40 2.48 8.42 -2.72
C LEU A 40 2.48 9.51 -3.78
N HIS A 41 2.89 9.16 -5.01
CA HIS A 41 2.85 10.07 -6.14
C HIS A 41 1.42 10.60 -6.37
N PRO A 42 1.21 11.93 -6.55
CA PRO A 42 -0.13 12.52 -6.64
C PRO A 42 -1.03 11.85 -7.69
N GLY A 43 -0.49 11.51 -8.86
CA GLY A 43 -1.26 10.84 -9.90
C GLY A 43 -1.75 9.42 -9.52
N VAL A 44 -1.07 8.72 -8.62
CA VAL A 44 -1.55 7.43 -8.10
C VAL A 44 -2.56 7.66 -6.98
N ARG A 45 -2.29 8.63 -6.10
CA ARG A 45 -3.21 9.02 -5.03
C ARG A 45 -4.58 9.41 -5.59
N ASP A 46 -4.61 10.23 -6.62
CA ASP A 46 -5.85 10.72 -7.21
C ASP A 46 -6.64 9.59 -7.89
N VAL A 47 -5.96 8.66 -8.57
CA VAL A 47 -6.61 7.51 -9.24
C VAL A 47 -7.22 6.52 -8.25
N TYR A 48 -6.55 6.29 -7.12
CA TYR A 48 -6.96 5.31 -6.13
C TYR A 48 -7.67 5.93 -4.91
N GLN A 49 -7.96 7.23 -4.93
CA GLN A 49 -8.54 7.96 -3.81
C GLN A 49 -9.83 7.30 -3.29
N ASP A 50 -10.74 6.94 -4.20
CA ASP A 50 -12.00 6.29 -3.85
C ASP A 50 -11.77 4.90 -3.24
N THR A 51 -10.78 4.16 -3.76
CA THR A 51 -10.42 2.85 -3.23
C THR A 51 -9.85 2.94 -1.83
N PHE A 52 -8.96 3.91 -1.56
CA PHE A 52 -8.43 4.14 -0.22
C PHE A 52 -9.55 4.45 0.78
N ARG A 53 -10.51 5.29 0.39
CA ARG A 53 -11.68 5.58 1.22
C ARG A 53 -12.51 4.33 1.51
N GLN A 54 -12.74 3.48 0.51
CA GLN A 54 -13.49 2.23 0.71
C GLN A 54 -12.76 1.27 1.66
N LEU A 55 -11.43 1.24 1.64
CA LEU A 55 -10.63 0.45 2.56
C LEU A 55 -10.76 0.97 4.01
N ASP A 56 -10.76 2.29 4.21
CA ASP A 56 -10.99 2.89 5.53
C ASP A 56 -12.39 2.53 6.08
N ASP A 57 -13.42 2.60 5.23
CA ASP A 57 -14.79 2.24 5.60
C ASP A 57 -14.89 0.74 5.97
N LEU A 58 -14.21 -0.13 5.23
CA LEU A 58 -14.13 -1.56 5.52
C LEU A 58 -13.43 -1.85 6.84
N ASP A 59 -12.34 -1.15 7.12
CA ASP A 59 -11.58 -1.33 8.36
C ASP A 59 -12.41 -0.94 9.59
N LEU A 60 -13.15 0.17 9.50
CA LEU A 60 -14.11 0.57 10.53
C LEU A 60 -15.21 -0.48 10.76
N MET A 61 -15.75 -1.05 9.69
CA MET A 61 -16.73 -2.13 9.80
C MET A 61 -16.13 -3.37 10.46
N LEU A 62 -14.93 -3.78 10.07
CA LEU A 62 -14.24 -4.94 10.62
C LEU A 62 -13.95 -4.75 12.11
N ALA A 63 -13.48 -3.57 12.51
CA ALA A 63 -13.27 -3.22 13.91
C ALA A 63 -14.58 -3.30 14.72
N SER A 64 -15.69 -2.83 14.15
CA SER A 64 -17.01 -2.90 14.80
C SER A 64 -17.46 -4.35 15.06
N VAL A 65 -17.24 -5.24 14.10
CA VAL A 65 -17.59 -6.67 14.19
C VAL A 65 -16.71 -7.39 15.21
N MET A 66 -15.40 -7.12 15.19
CA MET A 66 -14.48 -7.71 16.17
C MET A 66 -14.83 -7.27 17.60
N LEU A 67 -15.11 -5.98 17.79
CA LEU A 67 -15.48 -5.45 19.11
C LEU A 67 -16.83 -5.98 19.60
N ALA A 68 -17.78 -6.24 18.69
CA ALA A 68 -19.03 -6.91 19.03
C ALA A 68 -18.79 -8.38 19.42
N SER A 69 -17.92 -9.09 18.68
CA SER A 69 -17.62 -10.51 18.91
C SER A 69 -16.85 -10.77 20.21
N VAL A 70 -16.05 -9.81 20.67
CA VAL A 70 -15.30 -9.89 21.94
C VAL A 70 -16.19 -9.61 23.17
N LYS A 71 -17.40 -9.05 22.96
CA LYS A 71 -18.36 -8.74 24.04
C LYS A 71 -19.40 -9.84 24.32
N LEU A 72 -19.34 -10.95 23.58
CA LEU A 72 -20.15 -12.16 23.79
C LEU A 72 -19.33 -13.23 24.50
#